data_AF-A0A0J8QYV9-F1
#
_entry.id   AF-A0A0J8QYV9-F1
#
_cell.length_a   1.000
_cell.length_b   1.000
_cell.length_c   1.000
_cell.angle_alpha   90.00
_cell.angle_beta   90.00
_cell.angle_gamma   90.00
#
_symmetry.space_group_name_H-M   'P 1'
#
loop_
_entity.id
_entity.type
_entity.pdbx_description
1 polymer ?
#
loop_
_entity_poly.entity_id
_entity_poly.type
_entity_poly.pdbx_seq_one_letter_code
_entity_poly.pdbx_strand_id
1 'polypeptide(L)'
;MILRTALHFILEQRRIDDGHAIIQRRMTPKIIDPLPVSHRRGLIAVGVTSLLSAISTVGLFLFITYRLVFWRKQHPNYIGFNQYIILIYNLLIADFQEALGFLLSIEWIARNHISVDSPTCPAQGWLLQIGDPASGIFVTAIAVHTFLLVVMGRKMSHRTFIFFVVGLWGFCLLLVLTPTAMHGRKTFAPSGAWVWVP
;
A
#
# COMPACT_ATOMS: atom_id res chain seq x y z
N MET A 1 -23.72 -0.90 -40.51
CA MET A 1 -24.76 -1.20 -39.51
C MET A 1 -24.15 -1.65 -38.17
N ILE A 2 -23.25 -2.65 -38.17
CA ILE A 2 -22.60 -3.22 -36.97
C ILE A 2 -21.81 -2.18 -36.14
N LEU A 3 -21.08 -1.28 -36.79
CA LEU A 3 -20.26 -0.26 -36.10
C LEU A 3 -21.11 0.73 -35.29
N ARG A 4 -22.32 1.04 -35.76
CA ARG A 4 -23.21 2.01 -35.12
C ARG A 4 -23.86 1.44 -33.86
N THR A 5 -24.22 0.16 -33.88
CA THR A 5 -24.72 -0.58 -32.71
C THR A 5 -23.63 -0.81 -31.67
N ALA A 6 -22.41 -1.15 -32.09
CA ALA A 6 -21.27 -1.29 -31.18
C ALA A 6 -20.93 0.03 -30.48
N LEU A 7 -20.93 1.15 -31.21
CA LEU A 7 -20.71 2.48 -30.63
C LEU A 7 -21.81 2.85 -29.61
N HIS A 8 -23.07 2.56 -29.92
CA HIS A 8 -24.18 2.84 -29.01
C HIS A 8 -24.10 2.01 -27.73
N PHE A 9 -23.67 0.74 -27.83
CA PHE A 9 -23.45 -0.12 -26.67
C PHE A 9 -22.31 0.38 -25.79
N ILE A 10 -21.19 0.82 -26.38
CA ILE A 10 -20.06 1.39 -25.64
C ILE A 10 -20.45 2.69 -24.93
N LEU A 11 -21.24 3.55 -25.58
CA LEU A 11 -21.72 4.79 -24.99
C LEU A 11 -22.70 4.55 -23.85
N GLU A 12 -23.57 3.54 -23.97
CA GLU A 12 -24.49 3.18 -22.90
C GLU A 12 -23.74 2.56 -21.71
N GLN A 13 -22.77 1.67 -21.96
CA GLN A 13 -21.92 1.11 -20.92
C GLN A 13 -21.14 2.20 -20.17
N ARG A 14 -20.53 3.12 -20.92
CA ARG A 14 -19.83 4.28 -20.33
C ARG A 14 -20.76 5.13 -19.48
N ARG A 15 -21.99 5.41 -19.94
CA ARG A 15 -22.99 6.16 -19.16
C ARG A 15 -23.38 5.44 -17.87
N ILE A 16 -23.53 4.12 -17.92
CA ILE A 16 -23.85 3.30 -16.74
C ILE A 16 -22.68 3.34 -15.74
N ASP A 17 -21.45 3.18 -16.21
CA ASP A 17 -20.25 3.23 -15.35
C ASP A 17 -20.08 4.63 -14.71
N ASP A 18 -20.28 5.69 -15.49
CA ASP A 18 -20.27 7.08 -15.01
C ASP A 18 -21.38 7.33 -13.96
N GLY A 19 -22.58 6.79 -14.20
CA GLY A 19 -23.72 6.88 -13.28
C GLY A 19 -23.42 6.22 -11.92
N HIS A 20 -22.87 5.00 -11.93
CA HIS A 20 -22.46 4.31 -10.71
C HIS A 20 -21.35 5.07 -9.96
N ALA A 21 -20.36 5.61 -10.66
CA ALA A 21 -19.27 6.39 -10.05
C ALA A 21 -19.79 7.66 -9.36
N ILE A 22 -20.76 8.37 -9.97
CA ILE A 22 -21.38 9.57 -9.39
C ILE A 22 -22.20 9.22 -8.14
N ILE A 23 -22.97 8.13 -8.20
CA ILE A 23 -23.77 7.65 -7.08
C ILE A 23 -22.88 7.24 -5.91
N GLN A 24 -21.77 6.54 -6.19
CA GLN A 24 -20.82 6.08 -5.19
C GLN A 24 -20.10 7.25 -4.49
N ARG A 25 -19.66 8.26 -5.24
CA ARG A 25 -19.11 9.52 -4.67
C ARG A 25 -20.10 10.29 -3.81
N ARG A 26 -21.39 10.27 -4.15
CA ARG A 26 -22.43 10.93 -3.35
C ARG A 26 -22.72 10.17 -2.04
N MET A 27 -22.51 8.85 -2.04
CA MET A 27 -22.79 7.99 -0.90
C MET A 27 -21.62 7.77 0.07
N THR A 28 -20.37 8.19 -0.23
CA THR A 28 -19.24 8.00 0.71
C THR A 28 -19.56 8.66 2.05
N PRO A 29 -19.89 7.88 3.09
CA PRO A 29 -20.37 8.43 4.33
C PRO A 29 -19.19 9.03 5.07
N LYS A 30 -19.33 10.24 5.63
CA LYS A 30 -18.33 10.80 6.55
C LYS A 30 -18.24 9.99 7.86
N ILE A 31 -19.29 9.24 8.18
CA ILE A 31 -19.38 8.41 9.38
C ILE A 31 -20.18 7.16 9.01
N ILE A 32 -19.68 5.99 9.42
CA ILE A 32 -20.41 4.72 9.38
C ILE A 32 -20.72 4.34 10.83
N ASP A 33 -21.98 4.50 11.24
CA ASP A 33 -22.47 4.18 12.59
C ASP A 33 -23.92 3.66 12.52
N PRO A 34 -24.21 2.43 12.99
CA PRO A 34 -23.28 1.44 13.53
C PRO A 34 -22.54 0.69 12.42
N LEU A 35 -21.42 0.05 12.78
CA LEU A 35 -20.68 -0.81 11.87
C LEU A 35 -21.55 -2.00 11.39
N PRO A 36 -21.76 -2.20 10.08
CA PRO A 36 -22.49 -3.35 9.59
C PRO A 36 -21.81 -4.66 10.00
N VAL A 37 -22.60 -5.69 10.35
CA VAL A 37 -22.07 -6.96 10.88
C VAL A 37 -21.06 -7.63 9.93
N SER A 38 -21.29 -7.53 8.62
CA SER A 38 -20.37 -8.03 7.58
C SER A 38 -19.01 -7.34 7.65
N HIS A 39 -19.01 -6.01 7.80
CA HIS A 39 -17.80 -5.19 7.89
C HIS A 39 -17.03 -5.48 9.17
N ARG A 40 -17.74 -5.62 10.30
CA ARG A 40 -17.13 -5.97 11.58
C ARG A 40 -16.44 -7.33 11.56
N ARG A 41 -17.05 -8.36 10.96
CA ARG A 41 -16.43 -9.68 10.82
C ARG A 41 -15.20 -9.64 9.91
N GLY A 42 -15.30 -8.93 8.78
CA GLY A 42 -14.17 -8.72 7.87
C GLY A 42 -13.00 -8.02 8.56
N LEU A 43 -13.28 -6.96 9.31
CA LEU A 43 -12.26 -6.23 10.07
C LEU A 43 -11.58 -7.07 11.15
N ILE A 44 -12.29 -7.98 11.81
CA ILE A 44 -11.67 -8.90 12.77
C ILE A 44 -10.66 -9.81 12.05
N ALA A 45 -11.03 -10.37 10.90
CA ALA A 45 -10.13 -11.21 10.11
C ALA A 45 -8.91 -10.42 9.61
N VAL A 46 -9.13 -9.20 9.10
CA VAL A 46 -8.06 -8.30 8.65
C VAL A 46 -7.15 -7.89 9.81
N GLY A 47 -7.71 -7.57 10.98
CA GLY A 47 -6.91 -7.16 12.15
C GLY A 47 -6.03 -8.29 12.71
N VAL A 48 -6.52 -9.53 12.71
CA VAL A 48 -5.71 -10.70 13.13
C VAL A 48 -4.60 -10.97 12.12
N THR A 49 -4.93 -10.96 10.83
CA THR A 49 -3.94 -11.20 9.76
C THR A 49 -2.90 -10.09 9.67
N SER A 50 -3.29 -8.82 9.88
CA SER A 50 -2.36 -7.69 9.90
C SER A 50 -1.44 -7.73 11.13
N LEU A 51 -1.92 -8.20 12.29
CA LEU A 51 -1.07 -8.40 13.46
C LEU A 51 -0.01 -9.48 13.21
N LEU A 52 -0.40 -10.62 12.65
CA LEU A 52 0.54 -11.69 12.29
C LEU A 52 1.55 -11.21 11.24
N SER A 53 1.09 -10.46 10.25
CA SER A 53 1.95 -9.83 9.25
C SER A 53 2.95 -8.88 9.89
N ALA A 54 2.50 -7.97 10.76
CA ALA A 54 3.37 -7.02 11.46
C ALA A 54 4.43 -7.70 12.32
N ILE A 55 4.08 -8.76 13.05
CA ILE A 55 5.04 -9.55 13.84
C ILE A 55 6.08 -10.21 12.92
N SER A 56 5.64 -10.81 11.82
CA SER A 56 6.52 -11.47 10.85
C SER A 56 7.48 -10.47 10.18
N THR A 57 6.95 -9.34 9.68
CA THR A 57 7.74 -8.29 9.02
C THR A 57 8.73 -7.64 9.96
N VAL A 58 8.35 -7.36 11.21
CA VAL A 58 9.28 -6.86 12.25
C VAL A 58 10.37 -7.89 12.54
N GLY A 59 10.03 -9.17 12.67
CA GLY A 59 11.01 -10.24 12.89
C GLY A 59 12.04 -10.32 11.76
N LEU A 60 11.57 -10.33 10.51
CA LEU A 60 12.45 -10.33 9.32
C LEU A 60 13.27 -9.03 9.21
N PHE A 61 12.67 -7.88 9.49
CA PHE A 61 13.34 -6.59 9.47
C PHE A 61 14.47 -6.53 10.48
N LEU A 62 14.24 -6.98 11.72
CA LEU A 62 15.26 -7.06 12.77
C LEU A 62 16.36 -8.06 12.40
N PHE A 63 15.99 -9.24 11.87
CA PHE A 63 16.95 -10.25 11.44
C PHE A 63 17.88 -9.73 10.32
N ILE A 64 17.32 -9.11 9.29
CA ILE A 64 18.11 -8.56 8.18
C ILE A 64 18.95 -7.36 8.67
N THR A 65 18.39 -6.47 9.47
CA THR A 65 19.12 -5.32 10.05
C THR A 65 20.31 -5.81 10.88
N TYR A 66 20.08 -6.78 11.77
CA TYR A 66 21.14 -7.42 12.55
C TYR A 66 22.24 -7.97 11.63
N ARG A 67 21.87 -8.69 10.56
CA ARG A 67 22.84 -9.26 9.62
C ARG A 67 23.61 -8.20 8.83
N LEU A 68 22.98 -7.07 8.49
CA LEU A 68 23.63 -5.95 7.78
C LEU A 68 24.61 -5.19 8.69
N VAL A 69 24.28 -5.01 9.97
CA VAL A 69 25.09 -4.26 10.94
C VAL A 69 26.26 -5.09 11.47
N PHE A 70 26.02 -6.33 11.91
CA PHE A 70 27.05 -7.21 12.48
C PHE A 70 27.86 -7.96 11.41
N TRP A 71 27.71 -7.53 10.16
CA TRP A 71 28.36 -8.10 8.99
C TRP A 71 29.89 -8.24 9.13
N ARG A 72 30.56 -7.23 9.71
CA ARG A 72 32.03 -7.25 9.91
C ARG A 72 32.53 -8.43 10.74
N LYS A 73 31.67 -9.02 11.58
CA LYS A 73 32.04 -10.17 12.41
C LYS A 73 31.88 -11.51 11.68
N GLN A 74 31.15 -11.55 10.56
CA GLN A 74 30.71 -12.80 9.92
C GLN A 74 31.23 -13.03 8.50
N HIS A 75 31.61 -11.99 7.75
CA HIS A 75 32.09 -12.15 6.37
C HIS A 75 33.16 -11.11 5.99
N PRO A 76 34.02 -11.42 5.00
CA PRO A 76 35.07 -10.49 4.52
C PRO A 76 34.57 -9.39 3.56
N ASN A 77 33.45 -9.57 2.83
CA ASN A 77 32.83 -8.52 1.96
C ASN A 77 31.39 -8.09 2.33
N TYR A 78 31.09 -6.77 2.33
CA TYR A 78 29.83 -6.16 2.86
C TYR A 78 28.55 -6.70 2.21
N ILE A 79 27.68 -7.32 3.02
CA ILE A 79 26.41 -7.94 2.54
C ILE A 79 25.48 -6.90 1.89
N GLY A 80 25.52 -5.63 2.31
CA GLY A 80 24.70 -4.57 1.72
C GLY A 80 25.09 -4.19 0.28
N PHE A 81 26.17 -4.74 -0.28
CA PHE A 81 26.43 -4.64 -1.72
C PHE A 81 25.48 -5.49 -2.58
N ASN A 82 24.75 -6.43 -1.96
CA ASN A 82 23.77 -7.24 -2.66
C ASN A 82 22.47 -6.44 -2.89
N GLN A 83 22.31 -5.93 -4.10
CA GLN A 83 21.15 -5.13 -4.55
C GLN A 83 19.80 -5.77 -4.20
N TYR A 84 19.69 -7.10 -4.36
CA TYR A 84 18.49 -7.86 -4.00
C TYR A 84 18.10 -7.74 -2.51
N ILE A 85 19.07 -7.76 -1.58
CA ILE A 85 18.80 -7.63 -0.15
C ILE A 85 18.25 -6.25 0.17
N ILE A 86 18.78 -5.21 -0.49
CA ILE A 86 18.29 -3.84 -0.33
C ILE A 86 16.85 -3.71 -0.86
N LEU A 87 16.52 -4.34 -1.98
CA LEU A 87 15.14 -4.33 -2.49
C LEU A 87 14.18 -5.03 -1.53
N ILE A 88 14.53 -6.20 -1.00
CA ILE A 88 13.72 -6.87 0.04
C ILE A 88 13.57 -6.01 1.28
N TYR A 89 14.64 -5.33 1.69
CA TYR A 89 14.58 -4.47 2.86
C TYR A 89 13.56 -3.34 2.69
N ASN A 90 13.50 -2.73 1.50
CA ASN A 90 12.50 -1.70 1.18
C ASN A 90 11.08 -2.29 1.09
N LEU A 91 10.94 -3.49 0.52
CA LEU A 91 9.66 -4.21 0.52
C LEU A 91 9.15 -4.44 1.95
N LEU A 92 10.01 -4.90 2.87
CA LEU A 92 9.63 -5.13 4.27
C LEU A 92 9.20 -3.84 4.99
N ILE A 93 9.79 -2.69 4.64
CA ILE A 93 9.35 -1.39 5.17
C ILE A 93 7.94 -1.07 4.65
N ALA A 94 7.67 -1.30 3.36
CA ALA A 94 6.35 -1.08 2.77
C ALA A 94 5.28 -1.99 3.40
N ASP A 95 5.54 -3.30 3.49
CA ASP A 95 4.63 -4.28 4.08
C ASP A 95 4.35 -3.99 5.56
N PHE A 96 5.35 -3.48 6.29
CA PHE A 96 5.16 -3.06 7.68
C PHE A 96 4.25 -1.82 7.78
N GLN A 97 4.42 -0.83 6.90
CA GLN A 97 3.55 0.36 6.85
C GLN A 97 2.09 -0.03 6.54
N GLU A 98 1.87 -0.89 5.56
CA GLU A 98 0.54 -1.41 5.21
C GLU A 98 -0.07 -2.20 6.38
N ALA A 99 0.67 -3.12 7.00
CA ALA A 99 0.19 -3.91 8.12
C ALA A 99 -0.20 -3.03 9.32
N LEU A 100 0.56 -1.96 9.62
CA LEU A 100 0.21 -0.98 10.64
C LEU A 100 -1.09 -0.23 10.29
N GLY A 101 -1.24 0.18 9.03
CA GLY A 101 -2.46 0.81 8.54
C GLY A 101 -3.70 -0.07 8.75
N PHE A 102 -3.61 -1.36 8.45
CA PHE A 102 -4.70 -2.29 8.69
C PHE A 102 -4.93 -2.58 10.18
N LEU A 103 -3.87 -2.59 11.00
CA LEU A 103 -3.97 -2.82 12.44
C LEU A 103 -4.76 -1.71 13.15
N LEU A 104 -4.70 -0.46 12.66
CA LEU A 104 -5.51 0.65 13.16
C LEU A 104 -7.03 0.38 13.01
N SER A 105 -7.44 -0.57 12.16
CA SER A 105 -8.85 -0.96 12.04
C SER A 105 -9.44 -1.57 13.31
N ILE A 106 -8.60 -2.03 14.24
CA ILE A 106 -9.03 -2.53 15.55
C ILE A 106 -9.81 -1.45 16.31
N GLU A 107 -9.45 -0.17 16.15
CA GLU A 107 -10.18 0.92 16.77
C GLU A 107 -11.63 1.00 16.29
N TRP A 108 -11.87 0.79 15.00
CA TRP A 108 -13.22 0.79 14.43
C TRP A 108 -14.07 -0.36 14.95
N ILE A 109 -13.45 -1.53 15.19
CA ILE A 109 -14.11 -2.69 15.81
C ILE A 109 -14.48 -2.37 17.26
N ALA A 110 -13.57 -1.74 18.02
CA ALA A 110 -13.76 -1.42 19.43
C ALA A 110 -14.83 -0.33 19.63
N ARG A 111 -14.85 0.68 18.78
CA ARG A 111 -15.82 1.79 18.82
C ARG A 111 -17.14 1.49 18.12
N ASN A 112 -17.19 0.42 17.32
CA ASN A 112 -18.33 0.02 16.49
C ASN A 112 -18.82 1.10 15.50
N HIS A 113 -17.94 2.01 15.09
CA HIS A 113 -18.19 3.01 14.06
C HIS A 113 -16.87 3.44 13.40
N ILE A 114 -16.93 3.96 12.18
CA ILE A 114 -15.80 4.62 11.49
C ILE A 114 -16.17 6.09 11.32
N SER A 115 -15.30 7.01 11.73
CA SER A 115 -15.55 8.45 11.61
C SER A 115 -14.33 9.18 11.02
N VAL A 116 -14.59 10.14 10.12
CA VAL A 116 -13.57 11.05 9.56
C VAL A 116 -12.97 11.96 10.63
N ASP A 117 -13.70 12.24 11.72
CA ASP A 117 -13.24 13.16 12.76
C ASP A 117 -12.20 12.53 13.69
N SER A 118 -12.09 11.19 13.70
CA SER A 118 -11.07 10.49 14.49
C SER A 118 -9.67 10.74 13.91
N PRO A 119 -8.64 10.98 14.75
CA PRO A 119 -7.26 11.10 14.29
C PRO A 119 -6.73 9.81 13.63
N THR A 120 -7.38 8.67 13.88
CA THR A 120 -7.03 7.38 13.29
C THR A 120 -7.39 7.28 11.82
N CYS A 121 -8.39 8.04 11.37
CA CYS A 121 -8.80 8.08 9.96
C CYS A 121 -7.67 8.57 9.03
N PRO A 122 -7.11 9.78 9.21
CA PRO A 122 -6.00 10.22 8.37
C PRO A 122 -4.73 9.39 8.59
N ALA A 123 -4.47 8.87 9.79
CA ALA A 123 -3.31 8.02 10.04
C ALA A 123 -3.39 6.68 9.28
N GLN A 124 -4.55 6.02 9.34
CA GLN A 124 -4.80 4.78 8.61
C GLN A 124 -4.74 5.01 7.10
N GLY A 125 -5.46 6.02 6.61
CA GLY A 125 -5.49 6.31 5.18
C GLY A 125 -4.10 6.61 4.63
N TRP A 126 -3.28 7.36 5.36
CA TRP A 126 -1.93 7.70 4.92
C TRP A 126 -0.99 6.48 4.88
N LEU A 127 -1.06 5.61 5.89
CA LEU A 127 -0.27 4.37 5.96
C LEU A 127 -0.64 3.37 4.85
N LEU A 128 -1.93 3.18 4.59
CA LEU A 128 -2.38 2.27 3.54
C LEU A 128 -2.06 2.85 2.15
N GLN A 129 -2.27 4.15 1.95
CA GLN A 129 -2.01 4.82 0.67
C GLN A 129 -0.54 4.79 0.26
N ILE A 130 0.40 4.77 1.21
CA ILE A 130 1.84 4.63 0.92
C ILE A 130 2.27 3.17 0.83
N GLY A 131 1.78 2.32 1.73
CA GLY A 131 2.18 0.92 1.85
C GLY A 131 1.77 0.06 0.65
N ASP A 132 0.49 0.08 0.30
CA ASP A 132 -0.09 -0.76 -0.76
C ASP A 132 0.64 -0.60 -2.11
N PRO A 133 0.82 0.63 -2.66
CA PRO A 133 1.55 0.79 -3.92
C PRO A 133 3.04 0.51 -3.78
N ALA A 134 3.66 0.85 -2.64
CA ALA A 134 5.08 0.61 -2.42
C ALA A 134 5.40 -0.88 -2.43
N SER A 135 4.58 -1.72 -1.76
CA SER A 135 4.76 -3.17 -1.74
C SER A 135 4.75 -3.74 -3.16
N GLY A 136 3.71 -3.44 -3.95
CA GLY A 136 3.59 -3.90 -5.33
C GLY A 136 4.73 -3.44 -6.24
N ILE A 137 5.19 -2.20 -6.09
CA ILE A 137 6.29 -1.63 -6.87
C ILE A 137 7.63 -2.26 -6.49
N PHE A 138 7.91 -2.48 -5.21
CA PHE A 138 9.13 -3.14 -4.77
C PHE A 138 9.16 -4.62 -5.15
N VAL A 139 8.04 -5.34 -5.08
CA VAL A 139 7.93 -6.72 -5.61
C VAL A 139 8.23 -6.74 -7.10
N THR A 140 7.67 -5.80 -7.87
CA THR A 140 7.93 -5.68 -9.31
C THR A 140 9.41 -5.38 -9.57
N ALA A 141 10.02 -4.49 -8.79
CA ALA A 141 11.45 -4.17 -8.88
C ALA A 141 12.34 -5.40 -8.59
N ILE A 142 11.99 -6.22 -7.59
CA ILE A 142 12.68 -7.48 -7.29
C ILE A 142 12.56 -8.44 -8.48
N ALA A 143 11.38 -8.59 -9.06
CA ALA A 143 11.14 -9.47 -10.20
C ALA A 143 11.97 -9.02 -11.43
N VAL A 144 11.96 -7.73 -11.77
CA VAL A 144 12.74 -7.17 -12.87
C VAL A 144 14.25 -7.32 -12.61
N HIS A 145 14.72 -6.99 -11.40
CA HIS A 145 16.14 -7.14 -11.03
C HIS A 145 16.61 -8.58 -11.17
N THR A 146 15.80 -9.53 -10.68
CA THR A 146 16.09 -10.96 -10.79
C THR A 146 16.11 -11.42 -12.24
N PHE A 147 15.16 -10.99 -13.07
CA PHE A 147 15.14 -11.31 -14.50
C PHE A 147 16.38 -10.77 -15.23
N LEU A 148 16.76 -9.51 -14.99
CA LEU A 148 17.95 -8.91 -15.58
C LEU A 148 19.23 -9.64 -15.19
N LEU A 149 19.32 -10.08 -13.92
CA LEU A 149 20.49 -10.79 -13.41
C LEU A 149 20.57 -12.23 -13.94
N VAL A 150 19.47 -12.99 -13.85
CA VAL A 150 19.46 -14.44 -14.12
C VAL A 150 19.34 -14.73 -15.60
N VAL A 151 18.46 -14.03 -16.32
CA VAL A 151 18.18 -14.30 -17.74
C VAL A 151 19.11 -13.48 -18.63
N MET A 152 19.26 -12.19 -18.35
CA MET A 152 20.06 -11.30 -19.21
C MET A 152 21.53 -11.21 -18.80
N GLY A 153 21.92 -11.72 -17.63
CA GLY A 153 23.30 -11.62 -17.12
C GLY A 153 23.77 -10.18 -16.86
N ARG A 154 22.85 -9.21 -16.79
CA ARG A 154 23.16 -7.77 -16.69
C ARG A 154 23.05 -7.31 -15.24
N LYS A 155 24.19 -6.94 -14.65
CA LYS A 155 24.23 -6.29 -13.34
C LYS A 155 24.09 -4.78 -13.48
N MET A 156 23.18 -4.18 -12.71
CA MET A 156 23.04 -2.71 -12.68
C MET A 156 24.17 -2.06 -11.89
N SER A 157 24.59 -0.86 -12.31
CA SER A 157 25.52 -0.06 -11.51
C SER A 157 24.89 0.31 -10.17
N HIS A 158 25.71 0.40 -9.11
CA HIS A 158 25.23 0.72 -7.77
C HIS A 158 24.61 2.13 -7.68
N ARG A 159 25.17 3.12 -8.40
CA ARG A 159 24.63 4.48 -8.44
C ARG A 159 23.25 4.51 -9.08
N THR A 160 23.10 3.87 -10.23
CA THR A 160 21.82 3.76 -10.94
C THR A 160 20.77 3.06 -10.09
N PHE A 161 21.17 2.01 -9.36
CA PHE A 161 20.30 1.30 -8.44
C PHE A 161 19.78 2.19 -7.29
N ILE A 162 20.64 3.00 -6.68
CA ILE A 162 20.21 3.91 -5.61
C ILE A 162 19.22 4.95 -6.14
N PHE A 163 19.53 5.60 -7.26
CA PHE A 163 18.60 6.56 -7.88
C PHE A 163 17.26 5.92 -8.23
N PHE A 164 17.28 4.67 -8.69
CA PHE A 164 16.05 3.92 -8.96
C PHE A 164 15.22 3.71 -7.69
N VAL A 165 15.82 3.18 -6.61
CA VAL A 165 15.12 2.97 -5.33
C VAL A 165 14.56 4.28 -4.75
N VAL A 166 15.34 5.36 -4.77
CA VAL A 166 14.90 6.69 -4.33
C VAL A 166 13.75 7.19 -5.21
N GLY A 167 13.82 6.95 -6.52
CA GLY A 167 12.75 7.27 -7.47
C GLY A 167 11.46 6.50 -7.20
N LEU A 168 11.54 5.21 -6.84
CA LEU A 168 10.37 4.40 -6.48
C LEU A 168 9.67 4.93 -5.23
N TRP A 169 10.43 5.23 -4.17
CA TRP A 169 9.88 5.89 -2.98
C TRP A 169 9.34 7.28 -3.29
N GLY A 170 10.05 8.06 -4.09
CA GLY A 170 9.60 9.38 -4.54
C GLY A 170 8.26 9.30 -5.27
N PHE A 171 8.09 8.32 -6.16
CA PHE A 171 6.82 8.07 -6.83
C PHE A 171 5.70 7.72 -5.84
N CYS A 172 5.95 6.82 -4.87
CA CYS A 172 4.96 6.46 -3.84
C CYS A 172 4.59 7.68 -2.97
N LEU A 173 5.58 8.49 -2.59
CA LEU A 173 5.35 9.73 -1.84
C LEU A 173 4.53 10.73 -2.66
N LEU A 174 4.78 10.87 -3.96
CA LEU A 174 3.97 11.74 -4.82
C LEU A 174 2.49 11.29 -4.87
N LEU A 175 2.24 9.99 -4.92
CA LEU A 175 0.87 9.44 -4.89
C LEU A 175 0.11 9.79 -3.62
N VAL A 176 0.80 9.80 -2.48
CA VAL A 176 0.19 10.10 -1.16
C VAL A 176 0.10 11.60 -0.90
N LEU A 177 1.15 12.35 -1.27
CA LEU A 177 1.24 13.78 -1.00
C LEU A 177 0.29 14.60 -1.87
N THR A 178 0.06 14.21 -3.12
CA THR A 178 -0.85 14.94 -4.03
C THR A 178 -2.27 15.08 -3.44
N PRO A 179 -2.97 13.99 -3.08
CA PRO A 179 -4.30 14.11 -2.49
C PRO A 179 -4.26 14.77 -1.10
N THR A 180 -3.21 14.49 -0.31
CA THR A 180 -3.01 15.09 1.02
C THR A 180 -2.82 16.61 0.96
N ALA A 181 -2.07 17.12 -0.03
CA ALA A 181 -1.84 18.54 -0.22
C ALA A 181 -3.09 19.28 -0.70
N MET A 182 -3.92 18.62 -1.53
CA MET A 182 -5.15 19.23 -2.05
C MET A 182 -6.28 19.29 -1.02
N HIS A 183 -6.44 18.26 -0.19
CA HIS A 183 -7.63 18.12 0.68
C HIS A 183 -7.30 18.09 2.18
N GLY A 184 -6.03 18.05 2.57
CA GLY A 184 -5.58 18.08 3.95
C GLY A 184 -6.16 16.93 4.78
N ARG A 185 -6.74 17.26 5.94
CA ARG A 185 -7.36 16.25 6.83
C ARG A 185 -8.62 15.59 6.26
N LYS A 186 -9.20 16.15 5.19
CA LYS A 186 -10.41 15.62 4.54
C LYS A 186 -10.10 14.71 3.35
N THR A 187 -8.83 14.35 3.18
CA THR A 187 -8.36 13.50 2.08
C THR A 187 -8.92 12.08 2.16
N PHE A 188 -9.11 11.59 3.37
CA PHE A 188 -9.44 10.19 3.64
C PHE A 188 -10.85 10.09 4.21
N ALA A 189 -11.63 9.13 3.70
CA ALA A 189 -13.01 8.90 4.10
C ALA A 189 -13.29 7.39 4.26
N PRO A 190 -14.31 7.03 5.05
CA PRO A 190 -14.77 5.66 5.15
C PRO A 190 -15.13 5.09 3.77
N SER A 191 -14.45 4.01 3.38
CA SER A 191 -14.65 3.30 2.12
C SER A 191 -14.91 1.83 2.42
N GLY A 192 -16.14 1.55 2.84
CA GLY A 192 -16.52 0.22 3.32
C GLY A 192 -15.95 -0.04 4.70
N ALA A 193 -15.04 -1.01 4.82
CA ALA A 193 -14.56 -1.52 6.12
C ALA A 193 -13.35 -0.75 6.67
N TRP A 194 -12.63 0.02 5.85
CA TRP A 194 -11.50 0.85 6.26
C TRP A 194 -11.60 2.23 5.62
N VAL A 195 -10.59 3.05 5.85
CA VAL A 195 -10.51 4.41 5.32
C VAL A 195 -9.62 4.43 4.08
N TRP A 196 -10.08 5.10 3.02
CA TRP A 196 -9.31 5.29 1.79
C TRP A 196 -9.60 6.67 1.17
N VAL A 197 -8.87 7.03 0.11
CA VAL A 197 -9.19 8.21 -0.71
C VAL A 197 -10.47 7.92 -1.52
N PRO A 198 -11.54 8.73 -1.40
CA PRO A 198 -12.84 8.48 -2.03
C PRO A 198 -12.89 8.71 -3.55
#